data_AF-A0A9D1RCS3-F1
#
_entry.id   AF-A0A9D1RCS3-F1
#
_cell.length_a   1.000
_cell.length_b   1.000
_cell.length_c   1.000
_cell.angle_alpha   90.00
_cell.angle_beta   90.00
_cell.angle_gamma   90.00
#
_symmetry.space_group_name_H-M   'P 1'
#
loop_
_entity.id
_entity.type
_entity.pdbx_description
1 polymer ?
#
loop_
_entity_poly.entity_id
_entity_poly.type
_entity_poly.pdbx_seq_one_letter_code
_entity_poly.pdbx_strand_id
1 'polypeptide(L)'
;MFAYLYEWIQNVAFYLVLVTALLHIVPESGYQKYIRFFTGLVLILLLLSPVLKLFGMEGKIGELYQSREYLEELEQIQDTSDFLEEAATMENGESSEGETGEEEEKLVEVEEIRIGK
;
A
#
# COMPACT_ATOMS: atom_id res chain seq x y z
N MET A 1 27.90 9.79 6.75
CA MET A 1 27.77 8.86 5.61
C MET A 1 28.31 7.46 5.94
N PHE A 2 29.58 7.31 6.32
CA PHE A 2 30.16 5.98 6.64
C PHE A 2 29.56 5.29 7.87
N ALA A 3 29.17 6.02 8.91
CA ALA A 3 28.51 5.45 10.09
C ALA A 3 27.17 4.75 9.73
N TYR A 4 26.38 5.36 8.84
CA TYR A 4 25.13 4.79 8.34
C TYR A 4 25.39 3.48 7.56
N LEU A 5 26.43 3.47 6.72
CA LEU A 5 26.83 2.25 6.01
C LEU A 5 27.28 1.16 6.98
N TYR A 6 27.99 1.52 8.04
CA TYR A 6 28.46 0.58 9.05
C TYR A 6 27.31 -0.04 9.84
N GLU A 7 26.37 0.79 10.29
CA GLU A 7 25.16 0.33 10.97
C GLU A 7 24.30 -0.53 10.05
N TRP A 8 24.14 -0.12 8.79
CA TRP A 8 23.42 -0.91 7.81
C TRP A 8 24.08 -2.28 7.59
N ILE A 9 25.39 -2.33 7.40
CA ILE A 9 26.09 -3.59 7.14
C ILE A 9 26.06 -4.50 8.38
N GLN A 10 26.07 -3.91 9.58
CA GLN A 10 25.85 -4.61 10.84
C GLN A 10 24.45 -5.22 10.91
N ASN A 11 23.42 -4.49 10.48
CA ASN A 11 22.04 -4.98 10.41
C ASN A 11 21.90 -6.14 9.39
N VAL A 12 22.54 -6.03 8.23
CA VAL A 12 22.60 -7.12 7.24
C VAL A 12 23.31 -8.34 7.81
N ALA A 13 24.47 -8.15 8.45
CA ALA A 13 25.23 -9.23 9.06
C ALA A 13 24.41 -9.94 10.16
N PHE A 14 23.75 -9.18 11.03
CA PHE A 14 22.86 -9.71 12.05
C PHE A 14 21.71 -10.52 11.43
N TYR A 15 21.07 -9.98 10.39
CA TYR A 15 20.02 -10.67 9.65
C TYR A 15 20.51 -12.00 9.05
N LEU A 16 21.69 -12.02 8.42
CA LEU A 16 22.27 -13.24 7.82
C LEU A 16 22.56 -14.32 8.87
N VAL A 17 23.06 -13.92 10.04
CA VAL A 17 23.28 -14.85 11.16
C VAL A 17 21.95 -15.42 11.65
N LEU A 18 20.94 -14.57 11.81
CA LEU A 18 19.60 -14.99 12.23
C LEU A 18 18.96 -15.94 11.23
N VAL A 19 18.99 -15.62 9.93
CA VAL A 19 18.47 -16.49 8.86
C VAL A 19 19.22 -17.82 8.81
N THR A 20 20.53 -17.82 8.98
CA THR A 20 21.33 -19.05 8.98
C THR A 20 20.98 -19.95 10.16
N ALA A 21 20.77 -19.36 11.35
CA ALA A 21 20.29 -20.07 12.52
C ALA A 21 18.85 -20.59 12.32
N LEU A 22 17.96 -19.78 11.75
CA LEU A 22 16.60 -20.15 11.42
C LEU A 22 16.58 -21.35 10.45
N LEU A 23 17.41 -21.32 9.41
CA LEU A 23 17.53 -22.42 8.45
C LEU A 23 18.12 -23.70 9.05
N HIS A 24 18.97 -23.59 10.08
CA HIS A 24 19.50 -24.74 10.81
C HIS A 24 18.48 -25.35 11.79
N ILE A 25 17.62 -24.51 12.38
CA ILE A 25 16.58 -24.96 13.30
C ILE A 25 15.44 -25.67 12.54
N VAL A 26 15.17 -25.26 11.30
CA VAL A 26 14.16 -25.90 10.46
C VAL A 26 14.70 -27.25 9.95
N PRO A 27 14.17 -28.39 10.41
CA PRO A 27 14.54 -29.69 9.85
C PRO A 27 14.13 -29.76 8.37
N GLU A 28 14.89 -30.49 7.55
CA GLU A 28 14.64 -30.67 6.11
C GLU A 28 13.20 -31.14 5.89
N SER A 29 12.35 -30.18 5.60
CA SER A 29 10.94 -30.34 5.29
C SER A 29 10.71 -29.63 3.97
N GLY A 30 9.66 -29.99 3.25
CA GLY A 30 9.29 -29.30 2.01
C GLY A 30 9.19 -27.76 2.18
N TYR A 31 8.95 -27.30 3.41
CA TYR A 31 8.86 -25.89 3.79
C TYR A 31 10.18 -25.11 3.77
N GLN A 32 11.33 -25.77 3.88
CA GLN A 32 12.65 -25.10 3.89
C GLN A 32 12.91 -24.31 2.60
N LYS A 33 12.41 -24.80 1.45
CA LYS A 33 12.52 -24.12 0.15
C LYS A 33 11.81 -22.76 0.17
N TYR A 34 10.64 -22.69 0.79
CA TYR A 34 9.84 -21.47 0.87
C TYR A 34 10.47 -20.46 1.83
N ILE A 35 10.97 -20.92 2.98
CA ILE A 35 11.66 -20.06 3.96
C ILE A 35 12.96 -19.49 3.35
N ARG A 36 13.72 -20.32 2.63
CA ARG A 36 14.94 -19.89 1.94
C ARG A 36 14.64 -18.87 0.84
N PHE A 37 13.54 -19.03 0.12
CA PHE A 37 13.10 -18.06 -0.89
C PHE A 37 12.69 -16.74 -0.24
N PHE A 38 11.86 -16.79 0.80
CA PHE A 38 11.39 -15.61 1.52
C PHE A 38 12.54 -14.83 2.15
N THR A 39 13.47 -15.52 2.81
CA THR A 39 14.66 -14.88 3.41
C THR A 39 15.60 -14.29 2.36
N GLY A 40 15.68 -14.87 1.17
CA GLY A 40 16.35 -14.25 0.02
C GLY A 40 15.66 -12.98 -0.46
N LEU A 41 14.32 -12.97 -0.52
CA LEU A 41 13.55 -11.80 -0.93
C LEU A 41 13.67 -10.67 0.09
N VAL A 42 13.57 -10.99 1.38
CA VAL A 42 13.80 -10.03 2.47
C VAL A 42 15.23 -9.48 2.42
N LEU A 43 16.23 -10.32 2.12
CA LEU A 43 17.61 -9.84 1.94
C LEU A 43 17.69 -8.80 0.82
N ILE A 44 17.09 -9.06 -0.35
CA ILE A 44 17.07 -8.12 -1.47
C ILE A 44 16.42 -6.79 -1.04
N LEU A 45 15.30 -6.83 -0.32
CA LEU A 45 14.66 -5.63 0.21
C LEU A 45 15.56 -4.87 1.20
N LEU A 46 16.30 -5.58 2.05
CA LEU A 46 17.20 -5.00 3.05
C LEU A 46 18.43 -4.34 2.38
N LEU A 47 18.87 -4.89 1.25
CA LEU A 47 19.91 -4.30 0.40
C LEU A 47 19.39 -3.14 -0.46
N LEU A 48 18.08 -3.09 -0.76
CA LEU A 48 17.51 -2.11 -1.66
C LEU A 48 17.73 -0.67 -1.17
N SER A 49 17.59 -0.42 0.13
CA SER A 49 17.75 0.93 0.71
C SER A 49 19.11 1.55 0.40
N PRO A 50 20.27 1.02 0.85
CA PRO A 50 21.56 1.63 0.55
C PRO A 50 21.96 1.50 -0.92
N VAL A 51 21.45 0.50 -1.65
CA VAL A 51 21.65 0.42 -3.09
C VAL A 51 21.06 1.66 -3.74
N LEU A 52 19.81 2.02 -3.41
CA LEU A 52 19.19 3.26 -3.88
C LEU A 52 19.97 4.52 -3.46
N LYS A 53 20.55 4.53 -2.24
CA LYS A 53 21.41 5.64 -1.78
C LYS A 53 22.73 5.73 -2.55
N LEU A 54 23.39 4.59 -2.80
CA LEU A 54 24.63 4.49 -3.57
C LEU A 54 24.43 4.89 -5.03
N PHE A 55 23.27 4.56 -5.60
CA PHE A 55 22.87 4.99 -6.94
C PHE A 55 22.34 6.44 -6.98
N GLY A 56 22.33 7.16 -5.85
CA GLY A 56 21.88 8.56 -5.77
C GLY A 56 20.40 8.76 -6.07
N MET A 57 19.59 7.70 -6.04
CA MET A 57 18.15 7.76 -6.31
C MET A 57 17.36 8.29 -5.10
N GLU A 58 17.91 8.21 -3.88
CA GLU A 58 17.27 8.77 -2.68
C GLU A 58 17.03 10.28 -2.79
N GLY A 59 18.00 11.02 -3.32
CA GLY A 59 17.89 12.48 -3.51
C GLY A 59 16.92 12.87 -4.61
N LYS A 60 16.95 12.17 -5.75
CA LYS A 60 16.06 12.47 -6.89
C LYS A 60 14.58 12.24 -6.57
N ILE A 61 14.27 11.19 -5.82
CA ILE A 61 12.88 10.91 -5.43
C ILE A 61 12.39 12.01 -4.49
N GLY A 62 13.18 12.39 -3.48
CA GLY A 62 12.82 13.50 -2.58
C GLY A 62 12.69 14.84 -3.29
N GLU A 63 13.57 15.15 -4.24
CA GLU A 63 13.54 16.38 -5.02
C GLU A 63 12.34 16.45 -5.97
N LEU A 64 11.92 15.32 -6.56
CA LEU A 64 10.67 15.24 -7.35
C LEU A 64 9.43 15.51 -6.49
N TYR A 65 9.35 14.97 -5.27
CA TYR A 65 8.25 15.25 -4.34
C TYR A 65 8.23 16.68 -3.82
N GLN A 66 9.37 17.35 -3.78
CA GLN A 66 9.50 18.72 -3.31
C GLN A 66 9.50 19.75 -4.46
N SER A 67 9.36 19.28 -5.70
CA SER A 67 9.21 20.15 -6.87
C SER A 67 7.94 20.97 -6.72
N ARG A 68 8.02 22.27 -7.02
CA ARG A 68 6.86 23.17 -6.90
C ARG A 68 5.70 22.74 -7.79
N GLU A 69 6.04 22.15 -8.94
CA GLU A 69 5.09 21.59 -9.90
C GLU A 69 4.22 20.48 -9.29
N TYR A 70 4.81 19.55 -8.51
CA TYR A 70 4.05 18.49 -7.84
C TYR A 70 3.12 19.03 -6.75
N LEU A 71 3.56 20.04 -6.00
CA LEU A 71 2.74 20.67 -4.96
C LEU A 71 1.58 21.48 -5.54
N GLU A 72 1.80 22.19 -6.64
CA GLU A 72 0.77 22.92 -7.37
C GLU A 72 -0.27 21.97 -8.00
N GLU A 73 0.15 20.79 -8.47
CA GLU A 73 -0.77 19.76 -8.99
C GLU A 73 -1.65 19.18 -7.88
N LEU A 74 -1.10 18.94 -6.69
CA LEU A 74 -1.87 18.48 -5.53
C LEU A 74 -2.89 19.51 -5.05
N GLU A 75 -2.53 20.80 -5.06
CA GLU A 75 -3.43 21.91 -4.71
C GLU A 75 -4.62 21.98 -5.69
N GLN A 76 -4.36 21.88 -7.00
CA GLN A 76 -5.43 21.87 -8.01
C GLN A 76 -6.37 20.67 -7.87
N ILE A 77 -5.84 19.49 -7.53
CA ILE A 77 -6.64 18.29 -7.28
C ILE A 77 -7.52 18.49 -6.04
N GLN A 78 -6.99 19.10 -4.98
CA GLN A 78 -7.74 19.41 -3.77
C GLN A 78 -8.86 20.42 -4.05
N ASP A 79 -8.55 21.54 -4.69
CA ASP A 79 -9.53 22.57 -5.03
C ASP A 79 -10.67 22.01 -5.90
N THR A 80 -10.33 21.13 -6.85
CA THR A 80 -11.33 20.47 -7.69
C THR A 80 -12.20 19.51 -6.88
N SER A 81 -11.60 18.75 -5.94
CA SER A 81 -12.34 17.84 -5.07
C SER A 81 -13.33 18.60 -4.19
N ASP A 82 -12.88 19.70 -3.58
CA ASP A 82 -13.70 20.54 -2.70
C ASP A 82 -14.86 21.18 -3.47
N PHE A 83 -14.60 21.67 -4.69
CA PHE A 83 -15.64 22.21 -5.59
C PHE A 83 -16.69 21.16 -5.96
N LEU A 84 -16.26 19.93 -6.25
CA LEU A 84 -17.18 18.84 -6.60
C LEU A 84 -18.01 18.38 -5.39
N GLU A 85 -17.43 18.37 -4.19
CA GLU A 85 -18.14 18.07 -2.94
C GLU A 85 -19.18 19.16 -2.63
N GLU A 86 -18.81 20.44 -2.78
CA GLU A 86 -19.72 21.56 -2.63
C GLU A 86 -20.87 21.50 -3.66
N ALA A 87 -20.56 21.23 -4.93
CA ALA A 87 -21.58 21.06 -5.96
C ALA A 87 -22.55 19.90 -5.67
N ALA A 88 -22.04 18.75 -5.20
CA ALA A 88 -22.85 17.60 -4.84
C ALA A 88 -23.74 17.85 -3.61
N THR A 89 -23.27 18.62 -2.63
CA THR A 89 -24.07 19.00 -1.45
C THR A 89 -25.16 20.02 -1.78
N MET A 90 -24.91 20.93 -2.73
CA MET A 90 -25.93 21.86 -3.23
C MET A 90 -27.00 21.15 -4.07
N GLU A 91 -26.63 20.18 -4.91
CA GLU A 91 -27.57 19.38 -5.70
C GLU A 91 -28.51 18.54 -4.82
N ASN A 92 -28.00 18.00 -3.71
CA ASN A 92 -28.79 17.20 -2.77
C ASN A 92 -29.62 18.06 -1.78
N GLY A 93 -29.43 19.38 -1.79
CA GLY A 93 -30.11 20.34 -0.91
C GLY A 93 -31.50 20.79 -1.36
N GLU A 94 -31.91 20.49 -2.60
CA GLU A 94 -33.25 20.84 -3.14
C GLU A 94 -34.21 19.64 -3.20
N SER A 95 -33.89 18.52 -2.56
CA SER A 95 -34.75 17.32 -2.52
C SER A 95 -35.08 16.85 -1.11
N SER A 96 -35.52 17.76 -0.22
CA SER A 96 -36.26 17.31 0.97
C SER A 96 -37.14 18.41 1.58
N GLU A 97 -38.23 18.74 0.91
CA GLU A 97 -39.48 19.01 1.63
C GLU A 97 -40.60 18.21 0.98
N GLY A 98 -41.10 17.22 1.71
CA GLY A 98 -42.35 16.51 1.44
C GLY A 98 -42.19 15.18 0.71
N GLU A 99 -42.05 14.09 1.46
CA GLU A 99 -43.17 13.17 1.68
C GLU A 99 -42.77 12.09 2.67
N THR A 100 -43.44 12.09 3.82
CA THR A 100 -43.47 11.00 4.79
C THR A 100 -44.30 9.87 4.18
N GLY A 101 -43.66 8.76 3.82
CA GLY A 101 -44.33 7.57 3.32
C GLY A 101 -43.51 6.35 3.67
N GLU A 102 -44.04 5.54 4.57
CA GLU A 102 -43.54 4.25 5.03
C GLU A 102 -43.22 3.33 3.85
N GLU A 103 -42.00 2.78 3.75
CA GLU A 103 -41.82 1.54 3.00
C GLU A 103 -40.90 0.57 3.74
N GLU A 104 -41.51 -0.59 3.95
CA GLU A 104 -41.09 -1.76 4.71
C GLU A 104 -39.81 -2.40 4.17
N GLU A 105 -39.10 -3.07 5.08
CA GLU A 105 -38.02 -4.01 4.78
C GLU A 105 -38.48 -5.06 3.74
N LYS A 106 -38.06 -4.89 2.48
CA LYS A 106 -38.18 -5.95 1.48
C LYS A 106 -36.92 -6.81 1.46
N LEU A 107 -36.96 -7.86 2.28
CA LEU A 107 -36.14 -9.06 2.12
C LEU A 107 -36.24 -9.54 0.67
N VAL A 108 -35.12 -9.58 -0.04
CA VAL A 108 -35.03 -10.13 -1.40
C VAL A 108 -35.12 -11.65 -1.30
N GLU A 109 -36.31 -12.20 -1.60
CA GLU A 109 -36.49 -13.62 -1.84
C GLU A 109 -36.07 -13.93 -3.29
N VAL A 110 -34.95 -14.64 -3.45
CA VAL A 110 -34.46 -15.08 -4.75
C VAL A 110 -35.16 -16.39 -5.11
N GLU A 111 -36.19 -16.35 -5.96
CA GLU A 111 -36.72 -17.58 -6.56
C GLU A 111 -35.76 -18.12 -7.64
N GLU A 112 -35.48 -19.42 -7.53
CA GLU A 112 -34.59 -20.17 -8.42
C GLU A 112 -35.12 -20.19 -9.87
N ILE A 113 -34.28 -19.76 -10.83
CA ILE A 113 -34.58 -19.86 -12.26
C ILE A 113 -34.48 -21.34 -12.68
N ARG A 114 -35.62 -21.96 -12.95
CA ARG A 114 -35.68 -23.27 -13.65
C ARG A 114 -35.40 -23.08 -15.13
N ILE A 115 -34.25 -23.57 -15.60
CA ILE A 115 -33.97 -23.72 -17.02
C ILE A 115 -34.61 -25.04 -17.50
N GLY A 116 -35.55 -24.93 -18.45
CA GLY A 116 -36.25 -26.04 -19.07
C GLY A 116 -35.34 -26.92 -19.94
N LYS A 117 -35.75 -28.19 -20.05
CA LYS A 117 -35.11 -29.31 -20.77
C LYS A 117 -34.75 -29.03 -22.24
#